data_AF-A0A8J7WZ48-F1
#
_entry.id   AF-A0A8J7WZ48-F1
#
_cell.length_a   1.000
_cell.length_b   1.000
_cell.length_c   1.000
_cell.angle_alpha   90.00
_cell.angle_beta   90.00
_cell.angle_gamma   90.00
#
_symmetry.space_group_name_H-M   'P 1'
#
loop_
_entity.id
_entity.type
_entity.pdbx_description
1 polymer ?
#
loop_
_entity_poly.entity_id
_entity_poly.type
_entity_poly.pdbx_seq_one_letter_code
_entity_poly.pdbx_strand_id
1 'polypeptide(L)'
;MPTKKNAKQAWDQAASEYAEFSASMALPMFSEPMSTKDIVDRMKRILKICPDFYPALIEKGLRLLAAGNETQGTRDVHKGFELMRDHCPSGELMDNADSALDNLDRLYRYDISQSCVQILLQTYPDIGLFHDFMAHNAAMLGQEEQAVQNIARAVELEPDNVHFRSNQGWIHLIFGNLPDAEQALRKANQIDPEDRVVLGNLEILEHLKHE
;
A
#
# COMPACT_ATOMS: atom_id res chain seq x y z
N MET A 1 32.14 2.80 -12.39
CA MET A 1 31.13 2.78 -11.31
C MET A 1 31.01 4.19 -10.75
N PRO A 2 29.80 4.76 -10.64
CA PRO A 2 29.62 6.08 -10.03
C PRO A 2 30.02 6.03 -8.54
N THR A 3 30.63 7.10 -8.04
CA THR A 3 31.02 7.20 -6.62
C THR A 3 29.77 7.36 -5.74
N LYS A 4 29.82 6.96 -4.46
CA LYS A 4 28.71 7.17 -3.49
C LYS A 4 28.23 8.63 -3.44
N LYS A 5 29.15 9.59 -3.64
CA LYS A 5 28.85 11.03 -3.71
C LYS A 5 27.99 11.37 -4.93
N ASN A 6 28.29 10.77 -6.08
CA ASN A 6 27.51 10.98 -7.30
C ASN A 6 26.11 10.35 -7.19
N ALA A 7 25.98 9.20 -6.53
CA ALA A 7 24.69 8.54 -6.32
C ALA A 7 23.75 9.38 -5.45
N LYS A 8 24.25 9.95 -4.35
CA LYS A 8 23.47 10.85 -3.50
C LYS A 8 23.04 12.12 -4.24
N GLN A 9 23.95 12.73 -4.99
CA GLN A 9 23.61 13.93 -5.79
C GLN A 9 22.54 13.64 -6.85
N ALA A 10 22.62 12.49 -7.51
CA ALA A 10 21.60 12.06 -8.47
C ALA A 10 20.25 11.83 -7.78
N TRP A 11 20.25 11.23 -6.59
CA TRP A 11 19.04 11.04 -5.78
C TRP A 11 18.41 12.38 -5.40
N ASP A 12 19.19 13.30 -4.83
CA ASP A 12 18.70 14.61 -4.38
C ASP A 12 18.10 15.40 -5.56
N GLN A 13 18.73 15.34 -6.73
CA GLN A 13 18.21 15.95 -7.95
C GLN A 13 16.91 15.30 -8.42
N ALA A 14 16.84 13.96 -8.45
CA ALA A 14 15.64 13.23 -8.82
C ALA A 14 14.48 13.50 -7.85
N ALA A 15 14.76 13.58 -6.56
CA ALA A 15 13.79 13.93 -5.52
C ALA A 15 13.23 15.34 -5.70
N SER A 16 14.07 16.32 -6.04
CA SER A 16 13.62 17.69 -6.33
C SER A 16 12.67 17.72 -7.53
N GLU A 17 13.03 17.08 -8.64
CA GLU A 17 12.21 17.02 -9.86
C GLU A 17 10.89 16.26 -9.63
N TYR A 18 10.91 15.23 -8.78
CA TYR A 18 9.72 14.48 -8.38
C TYR A 18 8.81 15.31 -7.48
N ALA A 19 9.37 16.06 -6.52
CA ALA A 19 8.60 16.94 -5.65
C ALA A 19 7.89 18.05 -6.45
N GLU A 20 8.54 18.63 -7.46
CA GLU A 20 7.91 19.58 -8.39
C GLU A 20 6.75 18.95 -9.17
N PHE A 21 6.92 17.70 -9.61
CA PHE A 21 5.85 16.94 -10.26
C PHE A 21 4.68 16.67 -9.29
N SER A 22 4.95 16.23 -8.06
CA SER A 22 3.90 15.98 -7.07
C SER A 22 3.15 17.27 -6.71
N ALA A 23 3.85 18.40 -6.61
CA ALA A 23 3.25 19.71 -6.38
C ALA A 23 2.32 20.13 -7.53
N SER A 24 2.70 19.90 -8.79
CA SER A 24 1.82 20.21 -9.92
C SER A 24 0.58 19.31 -9.96
N MET A 25 0.71 18.04 -9.58
CA MET A 25 -0.44 17.12 -9.46
C MET A 25 -1.39 17.51 -8.32
N ALA A 26 -0.87 18.04 -7.21
CA ALA A 26 -1.67 18.43 -6.04
C ALA A 26 -2.41 19.76 -6.23
N LEU A 27 -1.93 20.63 -7.11
CA LEU A 27 -2.48 21.96 -7.35
C LEU A 27 -2.97 22.14 -8.81
N PRO A 28 -3.96 21.33 -9.26
CA PRO A 28 -4.38 21.27 -10.65
C PRO A 28 -5.01 22.58 -11.16
N MET A 29 -5.41 23.49 -10.27
CA MET A 29 -5.87 24.83 -10.65
C MET A 29 -4.76 25.70 -11.28
N PHE A 30 -3.49 25.38 -11.00
CA PHE A 30 -2.33 26.15 -11.43
C PHE A 30 -1.48 25.42 -12.50
N SER A 31 -1.96 24.29 -13.01
CA SER A 31 -1.25 23.49 -14.04
C SER A 31 -2.22 22.83 -15.00
N GLU A 32 -1.82 22.68 -16.27
CA GLU A 32 -2.61 21.89 -17.22
C GLU A 32 -2.71 20.41 -16.75
N PRO A 33 -3.88 19.76 -16.89
CA PRO A 33 -4.02 18.35 -16.59
C PRO A 33 -3.03 17.52 -17.42
N MET A 34 -2.15 16.78 -16.75
CA MET A 34 -1.18 15.93 -17.44
C MET A 34 -1.84 14.64 -17.92
N SER A 35 -1.61 14.27 -19.18
CA SER A 35 -2.01 12.96 -19.66
C SER A 35 -1.13 11.86 -19.05
N THR A 36 -1.61 10.62 -19.03
CA THR A 36 -0.81 9.45 -18.62
C THR A 36 0.54 9.40 -19.34
N LYS A 37 0.57 9.76 -20.63
CA LYS A 37 1.79 9.80 -21.42
C LYS A 37 2.78 10.83 -20.88
N ASP A 38 2.30 12.04 -20.56
CA ASP A 38 3.15 13.12 -20.04
C ASP A 38 3.75 12.76 -18.69
N ILE A 39 2.96 12.14 -17.80
CA ILE A 39 3.43 11.66 -16.50
C ILE A 39 4.51 10.59 -16.69
N VAL A 40 4.24 9.58 -17.52
CA VAL A 40 5.22 8.50 -17.81
C VAL A 40 6.51 9.07 -18.41
N ASP A 41 6.42 10.04 -19.32
CA ASP A 41 7.60 10.66 -19.92
C ASP A 41 8.36 11.55 -18.92
N ARG A 42 7.67 12.21 -17.97
CA ARG A 42 8.31 12.91 -16.83
C ARG A 42 9.05 11.92 -15.93
N MET A 43 8.42 10.81 -15.55
CA MET A 43 9.06 9.77 -14.73
C MET A 43 10.29 9.18 -15.42
N LYS A 44 10.23 8.93 -16.74
CA LYS A 44 11.40 8.49 -17.52
C LYS A 44 12.55 9.50 -17.48
N ARG A 45 12.28 10.82 -17.45
CA ARG A 45 13.33 11.84 -17.31
C ARG A 45 13.98 11.77 -15.93
N ILE A 46 13.18 11.63 -14.87
CA ILE A 46 13.67 11.48 -13.49
C ILE A 46 14.54 10.21 -13.38
N LEU A 47 14.06 9.09 -13.93
CA LEU A 47 14.80 7.81 -13.91
C LEU A 47 16.08 7.82 -14.75
N LYS A 48 16.24 8.75 -15.72
CA LYS A 48 17.53 8.97 -16.40
C LYS A 48 18.55 9.67 -15.49
N ILE A 49 18.10 10.50 -14.56
CA ILE A 49 18.95 11.17 -13.57
C ILE A 49 19.37 10.15 -12.51
N CYS A 50 18.39 9.43 -11.94
CA CYS A 50 18.62 8.41 -10.92
C CYS A 50 17.78 7.16 -11.25
N PRO A 51 18.38 6.11 -11.85
CA PRO A 51 17.67 4.88 -12.18
C PRO A 51 17.09 4.13 -10.96
N ASP A 52 17.70 4.32 -9.79
CA ASP A 52 17.32 3.67 -8.54
C ASP A 52 16.26 4.46 -7.76
N PHE A 53 15.80 5.61 -8.28
CA PHE A 53 14.81 6.45 -7.62
C PHE A 53 13.41 5.81 -7.66
N TYR A 54 13.15 4.96 -6.66
CA TYR A 54 11.94 4.16 -6.58
C TYR A 54 10.63 4.93 -6.65
N PRO A 55 10.46 6.16 -6.10
CA PRO A 55 9.17 6.84 -6.16
C PRO A 55 8.71 7.09 -7.60
N ALA A 56 9.63 7.49 -8.48
CA ALA A 56 9.31 7.69 -9.89
C ALA A 56 9.05 6.36 -10.62
N LEU A 57 9.67 5.26 -10.19
CA LEU A 57 9.48 3.96 -10.81
C LEU A 57 8.10 3.38 -10.46
N ILE A 58 7.70 3.48 -9.19
CA ILE A 58 6.37 3.11 -8.70
C ILE A 58 5.31 3.97 -9.39
N GLU A 59 5.47 5.30 -9.38
CA GLU A 59 4.52 6.23 -10.04
C GLU A 59 4.36 5.89 -11.53
N LYS A 60 5.47 5.67 -12.25
CA LYS A 60 5.43 5.27 -13.66
C LYS A 60 4.69 3.95 -13.85
N GLY A 61 4.97 2.97 -12.98
CA GLY A 61 4.30 1.66 -13.00
C GLY A 61 2.79 1.79 -12.80
N LEU A 62 2.36 2.54 -11.77
CA LEU A 62 0.95 2.82 -11.48
C LEU A 62 0.22 3.47 -12.66
N ARG A 63 0.83 4.46 -13.32
CA ARG A 63 0.24 5.09 -14.52
C ARG A 63 0.13 4.14 -15.71
N LEU A 64 1.11 3.25 -15.87
CA LEU A 64 1.05 2.22 -16.92
C LEU A 64 -0.05 1.20 -16.65
N LEU A 65 -0.22 0.76 -15.40
CA LEU A 65 -1.32 -0.12 -14.98
C LEU A 65 -2.68 0.54 -15.22
N ALA A 66 -2.84 1.80 -14.82
CA ALA A 66 -4.07 2.56 -15.07
C ALA A 66 -4.38 2.74 -16.57
N ALA A 67 -3.36 2.70 -17.44
CA ALA A 67 -3.51 2.75 -18.89
C ALA A 67 -3.66 1.36 -19.55
N GLY A 68 -3.76 0.28 -18.76
CA GLY A 68 -3.90 -1.10 -19.25
C GLY A 68 -2.60 -1.74 -19.74
N ASN A 69 -1.43 -1.12 -19.51
CA ASN A 69 -0.13 -1.71 -19.83
C ASN A 69 0.38 -2.56 -18.66
N GLU A 70 -0.26 -3.71 -18.50
CA GLU A 70 -0.04 -4.69 -17.44
C GLU A 70 1.43 -5.09 -17.29
N THR A 71 2.03 -5.63 -18.35
CA THR A 71 3.37 -6.22 -18.28
C THR A 71 4.43 -5.23 -17.83
N GLN A 72 4.44 -4.03 -18.42
CA GLN A 72 5.45 -3.03 -18.08
C GLN A 72 5.13 -2.35 -16.75
N GLY A 73 3.84 -2.09 -16.47
CA GLY A 73 3.39 -1.50 -15.21
C GLY A 73 3.79 -2.35 -14.01
N THR A 74 3.46 -3.65 -14.02
CA THR A 74 3.81 -4.60 -12.95
C THR A 74 5.31 -4.69 -12.77
N ARG A 75 6.07 -4.78 -13.86
CA ARG A 75 7.53 -4.82 -13.82
C ARG A 75 8.12 -3.60 -13.13
N ASP A 76 7.61 -2.41 -13.44
CA ASP A 76 8.11 -1.17 -12.87
C ASP A 76 7.72 -1.02 -11.40
N VAL A 77 6.48 -1.35 -11.01
CA VAL A 77 6.07 -1.33 -9.60
C VAL A 77 6.91 -2.32 -8.78
N HIS A 78 7.04 -3.58 -9.23
CA HIS A 78 7.87 -4.57 -8.52
C HIS A 78 9.31 -4.09 -8.35
N LYS A 79 9.92 -3.54 -9.41
CA LYS A 79 11.26 -3.01 -9.31
C LYS A 79 11.35 -1.82 -8.35
N GLY A 80 10.30 -1.00 -8.30
CA GLY A 80 10.16 0.08 -7.34
C GLY A 80 10.15 -0.42 -5.90
N PHE A 81 9.37 -1.45 -5.60
CA PHE A 81 9.33 -2.06 -4.26
C PHE A 81 10.64 -2.76 -3.88
N GLU A 82 11.34 -3.41 -4.82
CA GLU A 82 12.69 -3.94 -4.58
C GLU A 82 13.65 -2.83 -4.16
N LEU A 83 13.66 -1.72 -4.90
CA LEU A 83 14.53 -0.57 -4.60
C LEU A 83 14.12 0.14 -3.30
N MET A 84 12.82 0.24 -3.02
CA MET A 84 12.32 0.77 -1.74
C MET A 84 12.82 -0.08 -0.58
N ARG A 85 12.68 -1.41 -0.65
CA ARG A 85 13.17 -2.34 0.37
C ARG A 85 14.66 -2.17 0.65
N ASP A 86 15.45 -1.99 -0.42
CA ASP A 86 16.91 -1.97 -0.37
C ASP A 86 17.50 -0.59 -0.02
N HIS A 87 16.74 0.50 -0.22
CA HIS A 87 17.27 1.88 -0.14
C HIS A 87 16.44 2.87 0.70
N CYS A 88 15.17 2.58 0.98
CA CYS A 88 14.33 3.47 1.78
C CYS A 88 14.83 3.48 3.24
N PRO A 89 15.00 4.66 3.87
CA PRO A 89 15.25 4.73 5.30
C PRO A 89 14.16 4.01 6.09
N SER A 90 14.54 3.22 7.10
CA SER A 90 13.58 2.40 7.85
C SER A 90 12.42 3.19 8.47
N GLY A 91 12.67 4.45 8.86
CA GLY A 91 11.64 5.33 9.43
C GLY A 91 10.65 5.90 8.40
N GLU A 92 10.91 5.75 7.11
CA GLU A 92 10.04 6.21 6.02
C GLU A 92 9.41 5.04 5.25
N LEU A 93 9.88 3.81 5.49
CA LEU A 93 9.49 2.62 4.74
C LEU A 93 7.99 2.36 4.81
N MET A 94 7.41 2.42 6.01
CA MET A 94 5.98 2.13 6.22
C MET A 94 5.12 3.14 5.47
N ASP A 95 5.34 4.45 5.66
CA ASP A 95 4.56 5.50 5.00
C ASP A 95 4.67 5.46 3.46
N ASN A 96 5.88 5.19 2.93
CA ASN A 96 6.07 5.06 1.50
C ASN A 96 5.41 3.81 0.93
N ALA A 97 5.47 2.69 1.65
CA ALA A 97 4.83 1.45 1.24
C ALA A 97 3.30 1.59 1.29
N ASP A 98 2.77 2.12 2.39
CA ASP A 98 1.35 2.41 2.60
C ASP A 98 0.78 3.23 1.44
N SER A 99 1.38 4.38 1.14
CA SER A 99 0.95 5.22 0.03
C SER A 99 1.00 4.50 -1.33
N ALA A 100 2.01 3.67 -1.58
CA ALA A 100 2.12 2.95 -2.85
C ALA A 100 1.09 1.82 -2.98
N LEU A 101 0.82 1.10 -1.89
CA LEU A 101 -0.15 0.00 -1.82
C LEU A 101 -1.59 0.52 -1.91
N ASP A 102 -1.90 1.64 -1.27
CA ASP A 102 -3.17 2.36 -1.41
C ASP A 102 -3.48 2.70 -2.88
N ASN A 103 -2.47 3.11 -3.65
CA ASN A 103 -2.67 3.37 -5.07
C ASN A 103 -2.95 2.10 -5.88
N LEU A 104 -2.41 0.94 -5.48
CA LEU A 104 -2.75 -0.34 -6.10
C LEU A 104 -4.17 -0.78 -5.74
N ASP A 105 -4.59 -0.58 -4.49
CA ASP A 105 -5.97 -0.85 -4.05
C ASP A 105 -6.99 0.00 -4.83
N ARG A 106 -6.73 1.29 -5.02
CA ARG A 106 -7.57 2.17 -5.86
C ARG A 106 -7.67 1.73 -7.32
N LEU A 107 -6.71 0.94 -7.80
CA LEU A 107 -6.72 0.33 -9.13
C LEU A 107 -7.29 -1.10 -9.13
N TYR A 108 -7.76 -1.59 -7.97
CA TYR A 108 -8.22 -2.96 -7.73
C TYR A 108 -7.16 -4.02 -8.07
N ARG A 109 -5.88 -3.68 -7.90
CA ARG A 109 -4.71 -4.52 -8.22
C ARG A 109 -4.18 -5.23 -6.99
N TYR A 110 -5.07 -5.98 -6.34
CA TYR A 110 -4.77 -6.81 -5.17
C TYR A 110 -3.70 -7.86 -5.46
N ASP A 111 -3.67 -8.40 -6.69
CA ASP A 111 -2.67 -9.36 -7.18
C ASP A 111 -1.24 -8.77 -7.18
N ILE A 112 -1.10 -7.55 -7.70
CA ILE A 112 0.18 -6.83 -7.72
C ILE A 112 0.53 -6.37 -6.31
N SER A 113 -0.44 -5.85 -5.56
CA SER A 113 -0.26 -5.41 -4.17
C SER A 113 0.31 -6.55 -3.31
N GLN A 114 -0.29 -7.74 -3.37
CA GLN A 114 0.18 -8.93 -2.67
C GLN A 114 1.62 -9.30 -3.05
N SER A 115 1.96 -9.23 -4.34
CA SER A 115 3.33 -9.49 -4.83
C SER A 115 4.34 -8.43 -4.34
N CYS A 116 3.92 -7.16 -4.26
CA CYS A 116 4.75 -6.06 -3.75
C CYS A 116 5.00 -6.18 -2.24
N VAL A 117 3.97 -6.51 -1.47
CA VAL A 117 4.12 -6.75 -0.03
C VAL A 117 5.02 -7.96 0.24
N GLN A 118 4.91 -9.01 -0.58
CA GLN A 118 5.79 -10.18 -0.49
C GLN A 118 7.28 -9.82 -0.69
N ILE A 119 7.60 -8.84 -1.54
CA ILE A 119 8.96 -8.31 -1.69
C ILE A 119 9.46 -7.69 -0.38
N LEU A 120 8.63 -6.89 0.29
CA LEU A 120 8.99 -6.22 1.54
C LEU A 120 9.16 -7.21 2.70
N LEU A 121 8.25 -8.20 2.82
CA LEU A 121 8.29 -9.23 3.85
C LEU A 121 9.55 -10.11 3.81
N GLN A 122 10.25 -10.19 2.66
CA GLN A 122 11.54 -10.90 2.59
C GLN A 122 12.62 -10.28 3.49
N THR A 123 12.53 -8.98 3.78
CA THR A 123 13.50 -8.26 4.62
C THR A 123 12.89 -7.80 5.94
N TYR A 124 11.59 -7.53 5.95
CA TYR A 124 10.87 -6.99 7.11
C TYR A 124 9.68 -7.87 7.50
N PRO A 125 9.92 -9.10 8.00
CA PRO A 125 8.87 -10.08 8.26
C PRO A 125 8.00 -9.78 9.48
N ASP A 126 8.41 -8.83 10.34
CA ASP A 126 7.73 -8.53 11.60
C ASP A 126 7.12 -7.11 11.62
N ILE A 127 6.76 -6.59 10.45
CA ILE A 127 5.98 -5.35 10.33
C ILE A 127 4.49 -5.71 10.20
N GLY A 128 3.70 -5.37 11.21
CA GLY A 128 2.27 -5.69 11.28
C GLY A 128 1.48 -5.17 10.09
N LEU A 129 1.78 -3.94 9.66
CA LEU A 129 1.17 -3.30 8.49
C LEU A 129 1.28 -4.15 7.20
N PHE A 130 2.41 -4.83 6.98
CA PHE A 130 2.57 -5.66 5.77
C PHE A 130 1.71 -6.91 5.83
N HIS A 131 1.53 -7.50 7.01
CA HIS A 131 0.58 -8.60 7.17
C HIS A 131 -0.87 -8.12 7.03
N ASP A 132 -1.21 -6.93 7.52
CA ASP A 132 -2.53 -6.34 7.32
C ASP A 132 -2.86 -6.13 5.83
N PHE A 133 -1.92 -5.59 5.04
CA PHE A 133 -2.06 -5.49 3.59
C PHE A 133 -2.20 -6.85 2.91
N MET A 134 -1.39 -7.85 3.29
CA MET A 134 -1.55 -9.23 2.77
C MET A 134 -2.95 -9.77 3.04
N ALA A 135 -3.49 -9.50 4.24
CA ALA A 135 -4.79 -9.96 4.65
C ALA A 135 -5.92 -9.28 3.86
N HIS A 136 -5.87 -7.96 3.72
CA HIS A 136 -6.80 -7.18 2.90
C HIS A 136 -6.80 -7.64 1.45
N ASN A 137 -5.61 -7.75 0.83
CA ASN A 137 -5.47 -8.23 -0.54
C ASN A 137 -6.04 -9.64 -0.72
N ALA A 138 -5.74 -10.55 0.20
CA ALA A 138 -6.25 -11.92 0.18
C ALA A 138 -7.78 -11.95 0.30
N ALA A 139 -8.36 -11.12 1.18
CA ALA A 139 -9.81 -11.00 1.34
C ALA A 139 -10.49 -10.53 0.04
N MET A 140 -9.95 -9.49 -0.60
CA MET A 140 -10.44 -8.97 -1.88
C MET A 140 -10.29 -9.95 -3.05
N LEU A 141 -9.35 -10.89 -2.95
CA LEU A 141 -9.18 -12.00 -3.90
C LEU A 141 -10.00 -13.25 -3.55
N GLY A 142 -10.80 -13.23 -2.47
CA GLY A 142 -11.61 -14.37 -2.01
C GLY A 142 -10.80 -15.50 -1.37
N GLN A 143 -9.58 -15.22 -0.92
CA GLN A 143 -8.65 -16.19 -0.33
C GLN A 143 -8.77 -16.19 1.20
N GLU A 144 -9.88 -16.75 1.71
CA GLU A 144 -10.24 -16.71 3.13
C GLU A 144 -9.13 -17.16 4.08
N GLU A 145 -8.55 -18.34 3.84
CA GLU A 145 -7.52 -18.91 4.72
C GLU A 145 -6.29 -17.99 4.84
N GLN A 146 -5.84 -17.43 3.71
CA GLN A 146 -4.71 -16.51 3.69
C GLN A 146 -5.04 -15.18 4.36
N ALA A 147 -6.27 -14.68 4.19
CA ALA A 147 -6.72 -13.46 4.83
C ALA A 147 -6.72 -13.59 6.35
N VAL A 148 -7.32 -14.67 6.87
CA VAL A 148 -7.38 -14.95 8.31
C VAL A 148 -5.99 -15.18 8.90
N GLN A 149 -5.11 -15.91 8.20
CA GLN A 149 -3.75 -16.16 8.67
C GLN A 149 -2.94 -14.85 8.78
N ASN A 150 -3.00 -13.99 7.76
CA ASN A 150 -2.21 -12.76 7.75
C ASN A 150 -2.75 -11.74 8.75
N ILE A 151 -4.06 -11.57 8.90
CA ILE A 151 -4.58 -10.62 9.88
C ILE A 151 -4.32 -11.06 11.31
N ALA A 152 -4.36 -12.38 11.58
CA ALA A 152 -3.93 -12.92 12.87
C ALA A 152 -2.48 -12.55 13.17
N ARG A 153 -1.58 -12.64 12.17
CA ARG A 153 -0.18 -12.24 12.33
C ARG A 153 -0.02 -10.75 12.60
N ALA A 154 -0.77 -9.88 11.91
CA ALA A 154 -0.75 -8.43 12.16
C ALA A 154 -1.18 -8.11 13.61
N VAL A 155 -2.26 -8.75 14.07
CA VAL A 155 -2.77 -8.60 15.45
C VAL A 155 -1.82 -9.21 16.49
N GLU A 156 -1.09 -10.28 16.19
CA GLU A 156 -0.07 -10.82 17.09
C GLU A 156 1.11 -9.87 17.27
N LEU A 157 1.53 -9.21 16.19
CA LEU A 157 2.64 -8.24 16.21
C LEU A 157 2.25 -6.96 16.95
N GLU A 158 1.02 -6.48 16.78
CA GLU A 158 0.51 -5.26 17.40
C GLU A 158 -0.90 -5.48 18.00
N PRO A 159 -1.01 -6.09 19.19
CA PRO A 159 -2.29 -6.54 19.75
C PRO A 159 -3.26 -5.43 20.14
N ASP A 160 -2.74 -4.24 20.39
CA ASP A 160 -3.48 -3.04 20.78
C ASP A 160 -3.70 -2.07 19.60
N ASN A 161 -3.34 -2.48 18.37
CA ASN A 161 -3.62 -1.69 17.19
C ASN A 161 -5.11 -1.83 16.80
N VAL A 162 -5.87 -0.76 17.02
CA VAL A 162 -7.32 -0.73 16.76
C VAL A 162 -7.64 -1.02 15.29
N HIS A 163 -6.80 -0.56 14.36
CA HIS A 163 -7.02 -0.75 12.93
C HIS A 163 -6.90 -2.23 12.55
N PHE A 164 -5.87 -2.95 13.03
CA PHE A 164 -5.73 -4.39 12.74
C PHE A 164 -6.85 -5.23 13.35
N ARG A 165 -7.33 -4.86 14.55
CA ARG A 165 -8.51 -5.51 15.16
C ARG A 165 -9.79 -5.24 14.37
N SER A 166 -9.97 -4.01 13.88
CA SER A 166 -11.10 -3.64 13.03
C SER A 166 -11.07 -4.40 11.71
N ASN A 167 -9.89 -4.47 11.07
CA ASN A 167 -9.67 -5.21 9.82
C ASN A 167 -9.87 -6.72 10.01
N GLN A 168 -9.48 -7.29 11.16
CA GLN A 168 -9.80 -8.68 11.51
C GLN A 168 -11.32 -8.89 11.53
N GLY A 169 -12.05 -7.99 12.17
CA GLY A 169 -13.52 -8.00 12.17
C GLY A 169 -14.11 -7.94 10.77
N TRP A 170 -13.63 -7.00 9.96
CA TRP A 170 -14.06 -6.81 8.57
C TRP A 170 -13.80 -8.04 7.68
N ILE A 171 -12.63 -8.67 7.81
CA ILE A 171 -12.31 -9.90 7.08
C ILE A 171 -13.28 -11.02 7.44
N HIS A 172 -13.58 -11.21 8.73
CA HIS A 172 -14.57 -12.20 9.15
C HIS A 172 -15.99 -11.85 8.66
N LEU A 173 -16.35 -10.57 8.55
CA LEU A 173 -17.62 -10.14 7.94
C LEU A 173 -17.69 -10.50 6.45
N ILE A 174 -16.63 -10.23 5.66
CA ILE A 174 -16.57 -10.57 4.23
C ILE A 174 -16.88 -12.05 3.99
N PHE A 175 -16.35 -12.93 4.85
CA PHE A 175 -16.51 -14.38 4.74
C PHE A 175 -17.71 -14.95 5.53
N GLY A 176 -18.53 -14.10 6.15
CA GLY A 176 -19.74 -14.52 6.88
C GLY A 176 -19.49 -15.18 8.24
N ASN A 177 -18.26 -15.08 8.77
CA ASN A 177 -17.88 -15.62 10.08
C ASN A 177 -18.30 -14.66 11.21
N LEU A 178 -19.61 -14.43 11.36
CA LEU A 178 -20.17 -13.42 12.28
C LEU A 178 -19.70 -13.54 13.75
N PRO A 179 -19.54 -14.75 14.34
CA PRO A 179 -19.05 -14.86 15.72
C PRO A 179 -17.63 -14.33 15.92
N ASP A 180 -16.72 -14.62 14.99
CA ASP A 180 -15.33 -14.17 15.06
C ASP A 180 -15.23 -12.67 14.74
N ALA A 181 -16.07 -12.18 13.81
CA ALA A 181 -16.22 -10.76 13.54
C ALA A 181 -16.63 -9.99 14.80
N GLU A 182 -17.64 -10.47 15.53
CA GLU A 182 -18.09 -9.88 16.79
C GLU A 182 -16.97 -9.83 17.82
N GLN A 183 -16.24 -10.93 17.98
CA GLN A 183 -15.15 -10.99 18.95
C GLN A 183 -14.06 -9.96 18.63
N ALA A 184 -13.66 -9.86 17.36
CA ALA A 184 -12.63 -8.92 16.92
C ALA A 184 -13.08 -7.46 17.08
N LEU A 185 -14.28 -7.12 16.61
CA LEU A 185 -14.83 -5.76 16.67
C LEU A 185 -15.11 -5.30 18.10
N ARG A 186 -15.58 -6.20 18.99
CA ARG A 186 -15.73 -5.87 20.42
C ARG A 186 -14.39 -5.55 21.08
N LYS A 187 -13.32 -6.26 20.71
CA LYS A 187 -11.97 -5.94 21.21
C LYS A 187 -11.48 -4.60 20.64
N ALA A 188 -11.69 -4.33 19.36
CA ALA A 188 -11.36 -3.04 18.76
C ALA A 188 -12.08 -1.89 19.49
N ASN A 189 -13.38 -2.05 19.75
CA ASN A 189 -14.20 -1.06 20.46
C ASN A 189 -13.83 -0.90 21.95
N GLN A 190 -13.17 -1.89 22.56
CA GLN A 190 -12.62 -1.76 23.91
C GLN A 190 -11.34 -0.92 23.93
N ILE A 191 -10.55 -0.98 22.85
CA ILE A 191 -9.31 -0.19 22.70
C ILE A 191 -9.66 1.27 22.40
N ASP A 192 -10.53 1.51 21.41
CA ASP A 192 -11.06 2.83 21.08
C ASP A 192 -12.58 2.78 20.84
N PRO A 193 -13.39 3.23 21.81
CA PRO A 193 -14.85 3.28 21.68
C PRO A 193 -15.38 4.36 20.73
N GLU A 194 -14.55 5.33 20.33
CA GLU A 194 -14.96 6.44 19.45
C GLU A 194 -14.47 6.25 17.99
N ASP A 195 -13.76 5.15 17.71
CA ASP A 195 -13.30 4.82 16.35
C ASP A 195 -14.50 4.58 15.42
N ARG A 196 -14.65 5.46 14.42
CA ARG A 196 -15.80 5.43 13.50
C ARG A 196 -15.81 4.21 12.59
N VAL A 197 -14.65 3.66 12.26
CA VAL A 197 -14.56 2.47 11.40
C VAL A 197 -15.05 1.25 12.18
N VAL A 198 -14.63 1.11 13.44
CA VAL A 198 -15.11 0.05 14.33
C VAL A 198 -16.62 0.15 14.55
N LEU A 199 -17.13 1.34 14.84
CA LEU A 199 -18.58 1.56 15.03
C LEU A 199 -19.37 1.20 13.76
N GLY A 200 -18.91 1.63 12.59
CA GLY A 200 -19.55 1.27 11.32
C GLY A 200 -19.53 -0.24 11.05
N ASN A 201 -18.42 -0.92 11.34
CA ASN A 201 -18.34 -2.37 11.19
C ASN A 201 -19.25 -3.12 12.17
N LEU A 202 -19.43 -2.61 13.40
CA LEU A 202 -20.38 -3.17 14.36
C LEU A 202 -21.84 -2.98 13.90
N GLU A 203 -22.19 -1.83 13.31
CA GLU A 203 -23.51 -1.61 12.75
C GLU A 203 -23.82 -2.62 11.63
N ILE A 204 -22.86 -2.87 10.74
CA ILE A 204 -22.97 -3.88 9.67
C ILE A 204 -23.16 -5.28 10.27
N LEU A 205 -22.35 -5.65 11.28
CA LEU A 205 -22.46 -6.94 11.96
C LEU A 205 -23.85 -7.16 12.55
N GLU A 206 -24.39 -6.16 13.26
CA GLU A 206 -25.70 -6.28 13.89
C GLU A 206 -26.81 -6.39 12.85
N HIS A 207 -26.70 -5.67 11.72
CA HIS A 207 -27.63 -5.84 10.60
C HIS A 207 -27.63 -7.29 10.07
N LEU A 208 -26.45 -7.84 9.79
CA LEU A 208 -26.28 -9.20 9.24
C LEU A 208 -26.74 -10.31 10.19
N LYS A 209 -26.74 -10.09 11.51
CA LYS A 209 -27.28 -11.06 12.50
C LYS A 209 -28.80 -11.13 12.53
N HIS A 210 -29.47 -10.11 11.99
CA HIS A 210 -30.92 -9.96 12.04
C HIS A 210 -31.62 -10.30 10.71
N GLU A 211 -30.86 -10.65 9.67
CA GLU A 211 -31.34 -11.22 8.39
C GLU A 211 -31.51 -12.75 8.46
#